data_AF-A0A6G1S7A2-F1
#
_entry.id   AF-A0A6G1S7A2-F1
#
_cell.length_a   1.000
_cell.length_b   1.000
_cell.length_c   1.000
_cell.angle_alpha   90.00
_cell.angle_beta   90.00
_cell.angle_gamma   90.00
#
_symmetry.space_group_name_H-M   'P 1'
#
loop_
_entity.id
_entity.type
_entity.pdbx_description
1 polymer ?
#
loop_
_entity_poly.entity_id
_entity_poly.type
_entity_poly.pdbx_seq_one_letter_code
_entity_poly.pdbx_strand_id
1 'polypeptide(L)'
;APPKQNLDHMLGNLHADMSRQGVNTTQKGCCHACEKPIVGQVITALGKTWHPEHFTCNHCNQELGTRNFFERDGRPYCEPDYHNLFSPRCAYCNGPILDK
;
A
#
# COMPACT_ATOMS: atom_id res chain seq x y z
N ALA A 1 -3.29 8.91 56.56
CA ALA A 1 -3.08 8.29 55.23
C ALA A 1 -4.03 8.96 54.25
N PRO A 2 -3.55 9.55 53.14
CA PRO A 2 -4.41 10.30 52.23
C PRO A 2 -5.27 9.35 51.37
N PRO A 3 -6.47 9.78 50.96
CA PRO A 3 -7.45 8.94 50.27
C PRO A 3 -7.03 8.68 48.82
N LYS A 4 -6.77 7.40 48.51
CA LYS A 4 -6.42 6.89 47.17
C LYS A 4 -7.64 6.73 46.25
N GLN A 5 -8.66 7.58 46.35
CA GLN A 5 -9.95 7.37 45.65
C GLN A 5 -10.21 8.38 44.52
N ASN A 6 -9.35 9.40 44.37
CA ASN A 6 -9.52 10.45 43.39
C ASN A 6 -8.72 10.20 42.09
N LEU A 7 -7.58 9.50 42.17
CA LEU A 7 -6.72 9.26 41.00
C LEU A 7 -7.30 8.21 40.03
N ASP A 8 -7.94 7.16 40.56
CA ASP A 8 -8.54 6.08 39.78
C ASP A 8 -9.74 6.55 38.93
N HIS A 9 -10.48 7.55 39.40
CA HIS A 9 -11.57 8.16 38.63
C HIS A 9 -11.04 8.97 37.44
N MET A 10 -9.98 9.76 37.65
CA MET A 10 -9.38 10.55 36.57
C MET A 10 -8.72 9.69 35.48
N LEU A 11 -8.19 8.51 35.85
CA LEU A 11 -7.69 7.50 34.92
C LEU A 11 -8.83 6.79 34.16
N GLY A 12 -9.94 6.51 34.82
CA GLY A 12 -11.14 5.92 34.21
C GLY A 12 -11.78 6.85 33.16
N ASN A 13 -11.79 8.16 33.42
CA ASN A 13 -12.29 9.15 32.47
C ASN A 13 -11.42 9.26 31.21
N LEU A 14 -10.09 9.15 31.30
CA LEU A 14 -9.22 9.19 30.11
C LEU A 14 -9.38 7.93 29.24
N HIS A 15 -9.59 6.77 29.85
CA HIS A 15 -9.87 5.52 29.13
C HIS A 15 -11.25 5.55 28.44
N ALA A 16 -12.24 6.16 29.08
CA ALA A 16 -13.57 6.38 28.51
C ALA A 16 -13.54 7.37 27.35
N ASP A 17 -12.72 8.42 27.39
CA ASP A 17 -12.57 9.39 26.30
C ASP A 17 -11.83 8.82 25.07
N MET A 18 -10.85 7.93 25.26
CA MET A 18 -10.21 7.17 24.17
C MET A 18 -11.19 6.22 23.47
N SER A 19 -12.26 5.81 24.15
CA SER A 19 -13.33 4.96 23.59
C SER A 19 -14.45 5.77 22.89
N ARG A 20 -14.54 7.08 23.13
CA ARG A 20 -15.57 7.99 22.58
C ARG A 20 -15.15 8.68 21.30
N GLN A 21 -13.85 8.78 21.03
CA GLN A 21 -13.34 9.22 19.74
C GLN A 21 -13.55 8.06 18.75
N GLY A 22 -14.74 8.01 18.17
CA GLY A 22 -15.17 7.09 17.11
C GLY A 22 -14.36 7.25 15.83
N VAL A 23 -13.05 7.03 15.91
CA VAL A 23 -12.17 6.80 14.77
C VAL A 23 -12.38 5.35 14.35
N ASN A 24 -13.57 5.06 13.82
CA ASN A 24 -13.83 3.81 13.10
C ASN A 24 -13.15 3.94 11.73
N THR A 25 -11.83 3.84 11.71
CA THR A 25 -11.08 3.67 10.47
C THR A 25 -11.32 2.25 10.02
N THR A 26 -12.36 2.03 9.20
CA THR A 26 -12.66 0.72 8.60
C THR A 26 -11.41 0.21 7.89
N GLN A 27 -10.68 -0.69 8.56
CA GLN A 27 -9.42 -1.25 8.06
C GLN A 27 -9.72 -2.05 6.79
N LYS A 28 -9.14 -1.65 5.66
CA LYS A 28 -9.41 -2.29 4.36
C LYS A 28 -8.49 -3.47 4.05
N GLY A 29 -7.47 -3.68 4.89
CA GLY A 29 -6.46 -4.72 4.75
C GLY A 29 -5.14 -4.29 5.38
N CYS A 30 -4.10 -5.13 5.25
CA CYS A 30 -2.73 -4.78 5.62
C CYS A 30 -1.90 -4.60 4.35
N CYS A 31 -1.09 -3.55 4.29
CA CYS A 31 -0.25 -3.30 3.13
C CYS A 31 0.86 -4.36 3.04
N HIS A 32 1.03 -5.00 1.88
CA HIS A 32 2.07 -6.02 1.72
C HIS A 32 3.50 -5.46 1.80
N ALA A 33 3.71 -4.19 1.44
CA ALA A 33 5.04 -3.56 1.46
C ALA A 33 5.51 -3.15 2.87
N CYS A 34 4.60 -2.56 3.66
CA CYS A 34 4.95 -1.98 4.97
C CYS A 34 4.32 -2.70 6.17
N GLU A 35 3.48 -3.71 5.92
CA GLU A 35 2.76 -4.53 6.90
C GLU A 35 1.81 -3.75 7.83
N LYS A 36 1.59 -2.46 7.56
CA LYS A 36 0.70 -1.59 8.32
C LYS A 36 -0.76 -1.70 7.84
N PRO A 37 -1.74 -1.48 8.73
CA PRO A 37 -3.16 -1.44 8.36
C PRO A 37 -3.41 -0.27 7.40
N ILE A 38 -4.17 -0.55 6.33
CA ILE A 38 -4.56 0.44 5.33
C ILE A 38 -5.82 1.13 5.80
N VAL A 39 -5.70 2.44 6.04
CA VAL A 39 -6.80 3.32 6.41
C VAL A 39 -7.09 4.23 5.22
N GLY A 40 -8.33 4.21 4.70
CA GLY A 40 -8.74 5.07 3.59
C GLY A 40 -8.62 4.39 2.21
N GLN A 41 -7.70 4.85 1.36
CA GLN A 41 -7.56 4.34 0.00
C GLN A 41 -6.70 3.06 -0.02
N VAL A 42 -7.18 2.03 -0.72
CA VAL A 42 -6.51 0.73 -0.86
C VAL A 42 -6.38 0.38 -2.33
N ILE A 43 -5.24 -0.20 -2.70
CA ILE A 43 -5.04 -0.84 -3.99
C ILE A 43 -5.05 -2.35 -3.77
N THR A 44 -5.87 -3.06 -4.53
CA THR A 44 -5.88 -4.52 -4.55
C THR A 44 -5.27 -4.98 -5.87
N ALA A 45 -4.08 -5.57 -5.80
CA ALA A 45 -3.31 -6.00 -6.96
C ALA A 45 -2.44 -7.20 -6.57
N LEU A 46 -2.16 -8.10 -7.52
CA LEU A 46 -1.31 -9.27 -7.29
C LEU A 46 -1.85 -10.19 -6.16
N GLY A 47 -3.18 -10.23 -6.00
CA GLY A 47 -3.85 -10.94 -4.90
C GLY A 47 -3.59 -10.36 -3.50
N LYS A 48 -3.04 -9.15 -3.40
CA LYS A 48 -2.61 -8.51 -2.15
C LYS A 48 -3.13 -7.07 -2.07
N THR A 49 -3.09 -6.50 -0.87
CA THR A 49 -3.49 -5.11 -0.62
C THR A 49 -2.28 -4.21 -0.39
N TRP A 50 -2.36 -2.97 -0.90
CA TRP A 50 -1.26 -2.01 -0.90
C TRP A 50 -1.76 -0.60 -0.61
N HIS A 51 -0.91 0.21 0.04
CA HIS A 51 -1.10 1.65 0.02
C HIS A 51 -0.84 2.18 -1.39
N PRO A 52 -1.54 3.24 -1.82
CA PRO A 52 -1.27 3.90 -3.10
C PRO A 52 0.20 4.27 -3.32
N GLU A 53 0.86 4.76 -2.28
CA GLU A 53 2.27 5.15 -2.27
C GLU A 53 3.25 3.95 -2.32
N HIS A 54 2.81 2.77 -1.86
CA HIS A 54 3.66 1.57 -1.83
C HIS A 54 3.46 0.65 -3.04
N PHE A 55 2.45 0.93 -3.87
CA PHE A 55 2.24 0.21 -5.11
C PHE A 55 3.04 0.88 -6.24
N THR A 56 4.33 0.61 -6.26
CA THR A 56 5.31 1.23 -7.15
C THR A 56 5.96 0.21 -8.08
N CYS A 57 6.46 0.67 -9.23
CA CYS A 57 7.20 -0.18 -10.18
C CYS A 57 8.44 -0.75 -9.50
N ASN A 58 8.65 -2.06 -9.58
CA ASN A 58 9.82 -2.71 -8.99
C ASN A 58 11.16 -2.28 -9.61
N HIS A 59 11.15 -1.69 -10.81
CA HIS A 59 12.36 -1.23 -11.50
C HIS A 59 12.65 0.26 -11.23
N CYS A 60 11.75 1.17 -11.62
CA CYS A 60 11.95 2.62 -11.45
C CYS A 60 11.39 3.21 -10.15
N ASN A 61 10.71 2.42 -9.31
CA ASN A 61 10.00 2.87 -8.10
C ASN A 61 8.91 3.93 -8.35
N GLN A 62 8.49 4.14 -9.59
CA GLN A 62 7.39 5.04 -9.91
C GLN A 62 6.07 4.51 -9.34
N GLU A 63 5.32 5.36 -8.67
CA GLU A 63 3.96 5.05 -8.21
C GLU A 63 3.08 4.63 -9.39
N LEU A 64 2.57 3.40 -9.31
CA LEU A 64 1.64 2.84 -10.29
C LEU A 64 0.23 3.29 -9.95
N GLY A 65 -0.12 3.35 -8.65
CA GLY A 65 -1.41 3.87 -8.21
C GLY A 65 -2.57 3.17 -8.93
N THR A 66 -3.43 3.94 -9.60
CA THR A 66 -4.53 3.45 -10.44
C THR A 66 -4.18 3.37 -11.94
N ARG A 67 -2.92 3.56 -12.31
CA ARG A 67 -2.46 3.45 -13.71
C ARG A 67 -2.34 1.97 -14.10
N ASN A 68 -2.31 1.73 -15.41
CA ASN A 68 -2.00 0.40 -15.93
C ASN A 68 -0.60 -0.02 -15.46
N PHE A 69 -0.51 -1.27 -15.04
CA PHE A 69 0.73 -1.92 -14.64
C PHE A 69 0.74 -3.34 -15.20
N PHE A 70 1.94 -3.90 -15.30
CA PHE A 70 2.15 -5.28 -15.69
C PHE A 70 2.72 -6.06 -14.52
N GLU A 71 2.26 -7.29 -14.35
CA GLU A 71 2.79 -8.22 -13.36
C GLU A 71 3.87 -9.11 -13.99
N ARG A 72 5.00 -9.27 -13.30
CA ARG A 72 5.99 -10.31 -13.60
C ARG A 72 6.51 -10.91 -12.30
N ASP A 73 6.43 -12.23 -12.17
CA ASP A 73 6.93 -12.98 -11.00
C ASP A 73 6.43 -12.41 -9.66
N GLY A 74 5.15 -12.02 -9.62
CA GLY A 74 4.52 -11.42 -8.43
C GLY A 74 5.01 -10.00 -8.09
N ARG A 75 5.68 -9.31 -9.02
CA ARG A 75 6.15 -7.93 -8.86
C ARG A 75 5.48 -7.03 -9.90
N PRO A 76 5.07 -5.81 -9.52
CA PRO A 76 4.44 -4.88 -10.45
C PRO A 76 5.49 -4.04 -11.18
N TYR A 77 5.28 -3.81 -12.47
CA TYR A 77 6.12 -3.01 -13.35
C TYR A 77 5.29 -1.97 -14.09
N CYS A 78 5.83 -0.78 -14.34
CA CYS A 78 5.21 0.17 -15.25
C CYS A 78 5.36 -0.33 -16.69
N GLU A 79 4.44 0.06 -17.55
CA GLU A 79 4.45 -0.26 -18.99
C GLU A 79 5.84 -0.08 -19.66
N PRO A 80 6.53 1.08 -19.54
CA PRO A 80 7.81 1.25 -20.21
C PRO A 80 8.91 0.33 -19.69
N ASP A 81 8.98 0.11 -18.37
CA ASP A 81 9.99 -0.80 -17.79
C ASP A 81 9.70 -2.25 -18.16
N TYR A 82 8.42 -2.66 -18.09
CA TYR A 82 8.02 -4.01 -18.46
C TYR A 82 8.44 -4.32 -19.90
N HIS A 83 8.15 -3.42 -20.83
CA HIS A 83 8.54 -3.60 -22.23
C HIS A 83 10.05 -3.51 -22.45
N ASN A 84 10.75 -2.58 -21.80
CA ASN A 84 12.19 -2.47 -21.99
C ASN A 84 12.97 -3.69 -21.43
N LEU A 85 12.46 -4.30 -20.34
CA LEU A 85 13.10 -5.44 -19.68
C LEU A 85 12.68 -6.78 -20.28
N PHE A 86 11.41 -6.92 -20.67
CA PHE A 86 10.83 -8.22 -21.01
C PHE A 86 10.35 -8.35 -22.46
N SER A 87 10.15 -7.24 -23.20
CA SER A 87 9.79 -7.37 -24.62
C SER A 87 10.99 -7.88 -25.43
N PRO A 88 10.75 -8.77 -26.41
CA PRO A 88 11.79 -9.16 -27.35
C PRO A 88 12.31 -7.93 -28.10
N ARG A 89 13.61 -7.94 -28.39
CA ARG A 89 14.27 -6.88 -29.17
C ARG A 89 14.28 -7.25 -30.64
N CYS A 90 14.08 -6.26 -31.49
CA CYS A 90 14.22 -6.43 -32.93
C CYS A 90 15.67 -6.77 -33.27
N ALA A 91 15.88 -7.87 -34.00
CA ALA A 91 17.22 -8.30 -34.43
C ALA A 91 17.94 -7.29 -35.34
N TYR A 92 17.18 -6.39 -36.00
CA TYR A 92 17.71 -5.40 -36.93
C TYR A 92 18.01 -4.04 -36.26
N CYS A 93 17.12 -3.52 -35.42
CA CYS A 93 17.26 -2.18 -34.82
C CYS A 93 17.49 -2.18 -33.30
N ASN A 94 17.48 -3.35 -32.64
CA ASN A 94 17.63 -3.54 -31.20
C ASN A 94 16.57 -2.82 -30.31
N GLY A 95 15.53 -2.25 -30.92
CA GLY A 95 14.40 -1.62 -30.24
C GLY A 95 13.41 -2.66 -29.66
N PRO A 96 12.63 -2.30 -28.63
CA PRO A 96 11.61 -3.17 -28.06
C PRO A 96 10.47 -3.40 -29.06
N ILE A 97 10.09 -4.66 -29.27
CA ILE A 97 8.92 -5.02 -30.09
C ILE A 97 7.69 -4.95 -29.19
N LEU A 98 6.82 -3.98 -29.46
CA LEU A 98 5.53 -3.79 -28.78
C LEU A 98 4.44 -4.22 -29.75
N ASP A 99 3.80 -5.36 -29.50
CA ASP A 99 2.57 -5.73 -30.21
C ASP A 99 1.43 -4.83 -29.68
N LYS A 100 0.73 -4.14 -30.60
CA LYS A 100 -0.41 -3.27 -30.30
C LYS A 100 -1.72 -3.97 -30.62
#